data_AF-A0A818M3N8-F1
#
_entry.id   AF-A0A818M3N8-F1
#
_cell.length_a   1.000
_cell.length_b   1.000
_cell.length_c   1.000
_cell.angle_alpha   90.00
_cell.angle_beta   90.00
_cell.angle_gamma   90.00
#
_symmetry.space_group_name_H-M   'P 1'
#
loop_
_entity.id
_entity.type
_entity.pdbx_description
1 polymer ?
#
loop_
_entity_poly.entity_id
_entity_poly.type
_entity_poly.pdbx_seq_one_letter_code
_entity_poly.pdbx_strand_id
1 'polypeptide(L)'
;MGILEIPWESRESGIRRFPLGTSNRNVWKMPPFSNRSSSVRYLDLRGFNNSGDYQYYNDQQCSALIRSPLGNQCEFLVIGVEKRTNIIDLVNKMNHLRALNVRCCDRKKNDDELIKWLQSRLPSTCSFAKDSRFSNDIRLWIR
;
A
#
# COMPACT_ATOMS: atom_id res chain seq x y z
N MET A 1 22.63 -20.51 -61.38
CA MET A 1 21.35 -21.00 -60.80
C MET A 1 21.55 -21.03 -59.29
N GLY A 2 20.87 -20.28 -58.44
CA GLY A 2 19.71 -19.42 -58.61
C GLY A 2 19.85 -18.07 -57.91
N ILE A 3 18.92 -17.19 -58.27
CA ILE A 3 18.67 -15.87 -57.72
C ILE A 3 17.85 -16.06 -56.44
N LEU A 4 18.17 -15.31 -55.37
CA LEU A 4 17.12 -14.72 -54.54
C LEU A 4 17.65 -13.45 -53.88
N GLU A 5 16.77 -12.46 -53.95
CA GLU A 5 17.05 -11.04 -53.90
C GLU A 5 17.28 -10.51 -52.48
N ILE A 6 17.92 -9.35 -52.47
CA ILE A 6 18.22 -8.47 -51.34
C ILE A 6 16.97 -7.58 -51.05
N PRO A 7 17.06 -6.54 -50.19
CA PRO A 7 16.83 -6.44 -48.75
C PRO A 7 15.51 -5.69 -48.40
N TRP A 8 15.21 -5.57 -47.10
CA TRP A 8 14.71 -4.28 -46.62
C TRP A 8 15.29 -3.95 -45.24
N GLU A 9 15.55 -2.67 -45.09
CA GLU A 9 16.33 -1.99 -44.07
C GLU A 9 15.68 -1.90 -42.68
N SER A 10 16.54 -1.50 -41.74
CA SER A 10 16.25 -0.53 -40.67
C SER A 10 15.62 -1.05 -39.37
N ARG A 11 16.48 -1.29 -38.36
CA ARG A 11 16.85 -0.23 -37.39
C ARG A 11 17.87 -0.71 -36.35
N GLU A 12 19.07 -0.16 -36.48
CA GLU A 12 19.88 0.47 -35.43
C GLU A 12 19.14 0.74 -34.08
N SER A 13 19.76 0.71 -32.90
CA SER A 13 21.15 0.59 -32.53
C SER A 13 21.25 0.45 -31.01
N GLY A 14 22.39 -0.05 -30.57
CA GLY A 14 22.72 -0.44 -29.21
C GLY A 14 22.41 0.60 -28.13
N ILE A 15 21.78 0.10 -27.06
CA ILE A 15 21.66 0.80 -25.79
C ILE A 15 23.05 0.83 -25.14
N ARG A 16 23.54 2.06 -24.99
CA ARG A 16 24.85 2.41 -24.46
C ARG A 16 24.98 2.06 -22.97
N ARG A 17 26.20 1.68 -22.61
CA ARG A 17 26.68 1.45 -21.24
C ARG A 17 26.50 2.68 -20.34
N PHE A 18 26.23 2.40 -19.08
CA PHE A 18 26.25 3.31 -17.93
C PHE A 18 27.57 4.08 -17.78
N PRO A 19 27.52 5.28 -17.17
CA PRO A 19 28.54 5.66 -16.22
C PRO A 19 27.97 5.68 -14.79
N LEU A 20 28.79 5.11 -13.90
CA LEU A 20 28.69 5.18 -12.45
C LEU A 20 28.72 6.65 -11.98
N GLY A 21 27.73 7.01 -11.18
CA GLY A 21 27.72 8.22 -10.37
C GLY A 21 27.08 7.89 -9.03
N THR A 22 27.92 7.68 -8.02
CA THR A 22 27.58 7.37 -6.63
C THR A 22 26.75 8.48 -5.99
N SER A 23 25.54 8.17 -5.49
CA SER A 23 25.01 8.89 -4.32
C SER A 23 23.96 8.07 -3.59
N ASN A 24 24.23 7.95 -2.30
CA ASN A 24 23.63 7.08 -1.31
C ASN A 24 22.32 7.70 -0.80
N ARG A 25 21.16 7.20 -1.23
CA ARG A 25 19.88 7.33 -0.53
C ARG A 25 19.04 6.09 -0.82
N ASN A 26 18.50 5.48 0.23
CA ASN A 26 17.44 4.47 0.15
C ASN A 26 16.18 5.13 -0.43
N VAL A 27 16.16 5.34 -1.74
CA VAL A 27 14.99 5.75 -2.49
C VAL A 27 14.15 4.50 -2.64
N TRP A 28 13.19 4.33 -1.72
CA TRP A 28 12.14 3.35 -1.87
C TRP A 28 11.39 3.66 -3.17
N LYS A 29 11.72 2.93 -4.24
CA LYS A 29 10.96 2.98 -5.48
C LYS A 29 9.59 2.38 -5.16
N MET A 30 8.58 3.23 -5.04
CA MET A 30 7.20 2.76 -5.05
C MET A 30 7.01 1.96 -6.34
N PRO A 31 6.41 0.76 -6.28
CA PRO A 31 6.20 -0.05 -7.48
C PRO A 31 5.42 0.72 -8.54
N PRO A 32 5.70 0.53 -9.84
CA PRO A 32 5.00 1.24 -10.91
C PRO A 32 3.53 0.83 -10.94
N PHE A 33 2.63 1.77 -10.71
CA PHE A 33 1.19 1.53 -10.68
C PHE A 33 0.61 1.61 -12.09
N SER A 34 0.10 0.49 -12.63
CA SER A 34 -0.66 0.49 -13.88
C SER A 34 -2.10 0.96 -13.61
N ASN A 35 -2.38 2.21 -13.91
CA ASN A 35 -3.71 2.82 -13.83
C ASN A 35 -4.61 2.23 -14.94
N ARG A 36 -5.41 1.19 -14.66
CA ARG A 36 -6.25 0.54 -15.68
C ARG A 36 -7.72 0.30 -15.34
N SER A 37 -8.29 0.90 -14.29
CA SER A 37 -9.76 0.94 -14.16
C SER A 37 -10.25 2.10 -13.29
N SER A 38 -11.28 2.80 -13.76
CA SER A 38 -11.75 4.08 -13.20
C SER A 38 -12.83 3.96 -12.12
N SER A 39 -13.24 2.77 -11.67
CA SER A 39 -14.48 2.67 -10.89
C SER A 39 -14.37 2.17 -9.45
N VAL A 40 -13.29 1.52 -9.02
CA VAL A 40 -13.09 1.14 -7.61
C VAL A 40 -11.60 1.20 -7.31
N ARG A 41 -11.22 2.06 -6.36
CA ARG A 41 -9.81 2.31 -6.01
C ARG A 41 -9.45 1.52 -4.77
N TYR A 42 -9.26 0.23 -5.01
CA TYR A 42 -8.76 -0.72 -4.04
C TYR A 42 -7.24 -0.70 -4.02
N LEU A 43 -6.65 -0.58 -2.84
CA LEU A 43 -5.21 -0.60 -2.63
C LEU A 43 -4.86 -1.66 -1.58
N ASP A 44 -4.24 -2.76 -2.01
CA ASP A 44 -3.64 -3.74 -1.10
C ASP A 44 -2.13 -3.48 -1.00
N LEU A 45 -1.72 -3.06 0.18
CA LEU A 45 -0.33 -2.79 0.55
C LEU A 45 0.21 -3.89 1.47
N ARG A 46 -0.50 -5.00 1.65
CA ARG A 46 0.04 -6.18 2.33
C ARG A 46 1.06 -6.83 1.43
N GLY A 47 2.31 -6.49 1.67
CA GLY A 47 3.46 -7.17 1.12
C GLY A 47 4.15 -8.04 2.17
N PHE A 48 5.00 -8.93 1.68
CA PHE A 48 6.08 -9.48 2.48
C PHE A 48 7.33 -8.65 2.24
N ASN A 49 8.10 -8.40 3.30
CA ASN A 49 9.43 -7.84 3.15
C ASN A 49 10.40 -8.92 2.63
N ASN A 50 11.65 -8.53 2.34
CA ASN A 50 12.68 -9.46 1.85
C ASN A 50 12.99 -10.61 2.83
N SER A 51 12.60 -10.47 4.10
CA SER A 51 12.73 -11.47 5.15
C SER A 51 11.61 -12.52 5.15
N GLY A 52 10.54 -12.30 4.36
CA GLY A 52 9.33 -13.12 4.39
C GLY A 52 8.34 -12.75 5.51
N ASP A 53 8.59 -11.67 6.25
CA ASP A 53 7.67 -11.16 7.27
C ASP A 53 6.66 -10.19 6.66
N TYR A 54 5.53 -10.01 7.35
CA TYR A 54 4.55 -8.98 6.98
C TYR A 54 5.18 -7.59 6.99
N GLN A 55 4.92 -6.83 5.93
CA GLN A 55 5.30 -5.44 5.85
C GLN A 55 4.37 -4.58 6.71
N TYR A 56 4.96 -3.83 7.65
CA TYR A 56 4.26 -2.85 8.46
C TYR A 56 4.72 -1.44 8.10
N TYR A 57 3.76 -0.54 7.94
CA TYR A 57 3.98 0.85 7.60
C TYR A 57 4.14 1.65 8.89
N ASN A 58 5.24 2.40 8.98
CA ASN A 58 5.50 3.31 10.08
C ASN A 58 4.78 4.66 9.90
N ASP A 59 4.96 5.57 10.87
CA ASP A 59 4.32 6.90 10.87
C ASP A 59 4.60 7.73 9.60
N GLN A 60 5.84 7.71 9.13
CA GLN A 60 6.25 8.47 7.95
C GLN A 60 5.63 7.90 6.68
N GLN A 61 5.61 6.57 6.54
CA GLN A 61 5.04 5.90 5.38
C GLN A 61 3.51 6.05 5.34
N CYS A 62 2.82 5.93 6.49
CA CYS A 62 1.39 6.21 6.58
C CYS A 62 1.09 7.67 6.22
N SER A 63 1.88 8.62 6.74
CA SER A 63 1.74 10.05 6.40
C SER A 63 1.95 10.33 4.92
N ALA A 64 2.94 9.68 4.29
CA ALA A 64 3.19 9.79 2.87
C ALA A 64 2.03 9.21 2.04
N LEU A 65 1.50 8.05 2.45
CA LEU A 65 0.33 7.43 1.81
C LEU A 65 -0.88 8.37 1.85
N ILE A 66 -1.20 8.92 3.03
CA ILE A 66 -2.32 9.86 3.22
C ILE A 66 -2.21 11.05 2.27
N ARG A 67 -1.01 11.61 2.07
CA ARG A 67 -0.80 12.77 1.20
C ARG A 67 -0.69 12.41 -0.28
N SER A 68 -0.53 11.14 -0.61
CA SER A 68 -0.33 10.70 -1.98
C SER A 68 -1.63 10.79 -2.78
N PRO A 69 -1.55 11.01 -4.11
CA PRO A 69 -2.72 10.92 -4.98
C PRO A 69 -3.46 9.59 -4.85
N LEU A 70 -2.73 8.49 -4.62
CA LEU A 70 -3.30 7.17 -4.42
C LEU A 70 -4.12 7.09 -3.14
N GLY A 71 -3.57 7.57 -2.03
CA GLY A 71 -4.27 7.57 -0.74
C GLY A 71 -5.53 8.45 -0.77
N ASN A 72 -5.43 9.65 -1.35
CA ASN A 72 -6.57 10.55 -1.50
C ASN A 72 -7.68 9.97 -2.37
N GLN A 73 -7.36 9.04 -3.25
CA GLN A 73 -8.30 8.45 -4.17
C GLN A 73 -8.80 7.08 -3.69
N CYS A 74 -8.16 6.48 -2.70
CA CYS A 74 -8.41 5.14 -2.22
C CYS A 74 -9.74 5.04 -1.45
N GLU A 75 -10.57 4.07 -1.85
CA GLU A 75 -11.83 3.77 -1.15
C GLU A 75 -11.72 2.53 -0.26
N PHE A 76 -10.88 1.57 -0.66
CA PHE A 76 -10.66 0.33 0.06
C PHE A 76 -9.16 0.13 0.27
N LEU A 77 -8.70 0.27 1.51
CA LEU A 77 -7.30 0.09 1.85
C LEU A 77 -7.11 -1.21 2.59
N VAL A 78 -6.07 -1.96 2.22
CA VAL A 78 -5.57 -3.06 3.02
C VAL A 78 -4.11 -2.88 3.33
N ILE A 79 -3.74 -2.87 4.61
CA ILE A 79 -2.41 -2.41 5.05
C ILE A 79 -2.00 -3.02 6.40
N GLY A 80 -0.70 -3.25 6.59
CA GLY A 80 -0.12 -3.48 7.93
C GLY A 80 0.43 -2.17 8.49
N VAL A 81 0.15 -1.84 9.75
CA VAL A 81 0.70 -0.64 10.42
C VAL A 81 1.43 -0.98 11.72
N GLU A 82 2.46 -0.22 12.05
CA GLU A 82 3.24 -0.43 13.26
C GLU A 82 2.51 0.01 14.53
N LYS A 83 1.80 1.15 14.48
CA LYS A 83 1.12 1.73 15.64
C LYS A 83 -0.38 1.86 15.40
N ARG A 84 -1.16 1.61 16.44
CA ARG A 84 -2.63 1.78 16.40
C ARG A 84 -3.06 3.23 16.11
N THR A 85 -2.24 4.23 16.46
CA THR A 85 -2.48 5.63 16.12
C THR A 85 -2.53 5.88 14.61
N ASN A 86 -1.76 5.12 13.81
CA ASN A 86 -1.80 5.24 12.36
C ASN A 86 -3.16 4.82 11.79
N ILE A 87 -3.86 3.89 12.43
CA ILE A 87 -5.22 3.49 12.03
C ILE A 87 -6.16 4.71 12.06
N ILE A 88 -6.10 5.48 13.15
CA ILE A 88 -6.95 6.66 13.33
C ILE A 88 -6.56 7.76 12.34
N ASP A 89 -5.26 7.96 12.11
CA ASP A 89 -4.80 8.92 11.11
C ASP A 89 -5.28 8.56 9.70
N LEU A 90 -5.23 7.29 9.31
CA LEU A 90 -5.73 6.83 8.01
C LEU A 90 -7.23 7.06 7.88
N VAL A 91 -8.02 6.64 8.88
CA VAL A 91 -9.47 6.80 8.89
C VAL A 91 -9.89 8.27 8.82
N ASN A 92 -9.22 9.15 9.58
CA ASN A 92 -9.61 10.55 9.69
C ASN A 92 -9.11 11.44 8.55
N LYS A 93 -8.01 11.06 7.88
CA LYS A 93 -7.37 11.92 6.87
C LYS A 93 -7.57 11.44 5.43
N MET A 94 -7.97 10.18 5.21
CA MET A 94 -8.27 9.66 3.88
C MET A 94 -9.77 9.84 3.58
N ASN A 95 -10.14 11.01 3.09
CA ASN A 95 -11.55 11.44 2.95
C ASN A 95 -12.44 10.53 2.08
N HIS A 96 -11.85 9.75 1.19
CA HIS A 96 -12.58 8.84 0.31
C HIS A 96 -12.59 7.39 0.81
N LEU A 97 -11.91 7.11 1.93
CA LEU A 97 -11.81 5.77 2.49
C LEU A 97 -13.16 5.32 3.03
N ARG A 98 -13.66 4.20 2.51
CA ARG A 98 -14.92 3.55 2.91
C ARG A 98 -14.68 2.27 3.68
N ALA A 99 -13.57 1.60 3.42
CA ALA A 99 -13.21 0.40 4.14
C ALA A 99 -11.69 0.33 4.36
N LEU A 100 -11.31 -0.11 5.56
CA LEU A 100 -9.93 -0.34 5.95
C LEU A 100 -9.82 -1.74 6.52
N ASN A 101 -9.07 -2.61 5.87
CA ASN A 101 -8.63 -3.85 6.49
C ASN A 101 -7.19 -3.66 6.97
N VAL A 102 -6.96 -3.71 8.28
CA VAL A 102 -5.69 -3.34 8.88
C VAL A 102 -5.18 -4.42 9.82
N ARG A 103 -3.89 -4.73 9.69
CA ARG A 103 -3.15 -5.48 10.69
C ARG A 103 -2.30 -4.53 11.51
N CYS A 104 -2.38 -4.60 12.83
CA CYS A 104 -1.58 -3.77 13.71
C CYS A 104 -0.47 -4.60 14.38
N CYS A 105 0.78 -4.15 14.29
CA CYS A 105 1.92 -4.80 14.95
C CYS A 105 2.11 -4.36 16.41
N ASP A 106 1.23 -3.49 16.94
CA ASP A 106 1.41 -2.92 18.28
C ASP A 106 1.67 -4.05 19.29
N ARG A 107 2.81 -3.97 19.98
CA ARG A 107 3.44 -5.09 20.71
C ARG A 107 2.59 -5.61 21.89
N LYS A 108 1.48 -4.95 22.19
CA LYS A 108 0.51 -5.37 23.19
C LYS A 108 -0.42 -6.41 22.57
N LYS A 109 -0.09 -7.70 22.79
CA LYS A 109 -0.81 -8.89 22.30
C LYS A 109 -2.27 -9.03 22.76
N ASN A 110 -2.87 -8.03 23.38
CA ASN A 110 -4.25 -8.12 23.83
C ASN A 110 -5.17 -7.49 22.78
N ASP A 111 -5.69 -8.35 21.89
CA ASP A 111 -6.62 -7.94 20.83
C ASP A 111 -7.84 -7.19 21.38
N ASP A 112 -8.30 -7.54 22.60
CA ASP A 112 -9.41 -6.87 23.26
C ASP A 112 -9.06 -5.42 23.63
N GLU A 113 -7.79 -5.12 23.94
CA GLU A 113 -7.33 -3.76 24.21
C GLU A 113 -7.40 -2.91 22.94
N LEU A 114 -6.98 -3.45 21.79
CA LEU A 114 -7.03 -2.73 20.53
C LEU A 114 -8.48 -2.46 20.11
N ILE A 115 -9.37 -3.43 20.26
CA ILE A 115 -10.80 -3.26 19.97
C ILE A 115 -11.42 -2.18 20.87
N LYS A 116 -11.23 -2.26 22.20
CA LYS A 116 -11.74 -1.24 23.13
C LYS A 116 -11.18 0.14 22.83
N TRP A 117 -9.89 0.20 22.48
CA TRP A 117 -9.25 1.45 22.10
C TRP A 117 -9.87 2.04 20.84
N LEU A 118 -10.11 1.24 19.79
CA LEU A 118 -10.78 1.68 18.57
C LEU A 118 -12.21 2.16 18.86
N GLN A 119 -12.97 1.47 19.71
CA GLN A 119 -14.31 1.92 20.13
C GLN A 119 -14.30 3.30 20.78
N SER A 120 -13.27 3.61 21.57
CA SER A 120 -13.17 4.92 22.25
C SER A 120 -12.67 6.05 21.36
N ARG A 121 -12.06 5.75 20.20
CA ARG A 121 -11.36 6.73 19.37
C ARG A 121 -11.97 6.94 17.99
N LEU A 122 -12.67 5.95 17.47
CA LEU A 122 -13.32 6.05 16.18
C LEU A 122 -14.63 6.83 16.29
N PRO A 123 -14.98 7.60 15.25
CA PRO A 123 -16.31 8.21 15.14
C PRO A 123 -17.41 7.14 15.18
N SER A 124 -18.61 7.50 15.64
CA SER A 124 -19.79 6.62 15.62
C SER A 124 -20.25 6.23 14.21
N THR A 125 -19.77 6.93 13.18
CA THR A 125 -19.98 6.59 11.76
C THR A 125 -19.15 5.39 11.31
N CYS A 126 -18.15 4.99 12.09
CA CYS A 126 -17.32 3.83 11.82
C CYS A 126 -17.89 2.59 12.50
N SER A 127 -17.97 1.48 11.76
CA SER A 127 -18.22 0.15 12.31
C SER A 127 -17.00 -0.72 12.05
N PHE A 128 -16.72 -1.69 12.91
CA PHE A 128 -15.58 -2.57 12.70
C PHE A 128 -15.87 -3.97 13.22
N ALA A 129 -15.16 -4.94 12.66
CA ALA A 129 -15.23 -6.35 13.02
C ALA A 129 -13.85 -6.97 12.94
N LYS A 130 -13.58 -7.92 13.82
CA LYS A 130 -12.39 -8.76 13.74
C LYS A 130 -12.60 -9.81 12.65
N ASP A 131 -11.59 -10.05 11.82
CA ASP A 131 -11.67 -11.13 10.84
C ASP A 131 -11.45 -12.47 11.54
N SER A 132 -12.46 -13.34 11.54
CA SER A 132 -12.36 -14.66 12.16
C SER A 132 -11.35 -15.57 11.46
N ARG A 133 -11.02 -15.30 10.18
CA ARG A 133 -10.03 -16.06 9.42
C ARG A 133 -8.61 -15.56 9.64
N PHE A 134 -8.46 -14.28 10.00
CA PHE A 134 -7.17 -13.64 10.20
C PHE A 134 -7.21 -12.94 11.56
N SER A 135 -6.80 -13.65 12.61
CA SER A 135 -6.92 -13.22 14.01
C SER A 135 -6.34 -11.84 14.30
N ASN A 136 -5.42 -11.36 13.48
CA ASN A 136 -4.73 -10.08 13.69
C ASN A 136 -5.23 -8.96 12.77
N ASP A 137 -6.19 -9.26 11.88
CA ASP A 137 -6.76 -8.30 10.94
C ASP A 137 -8.08 -7.75 11.50
N ILE A 138 -8.20 -6.43 11.45
CA ILE A 138 -9.40 -5.69 11.82
C ILE A 138 -9.95 -5.05 10.56
N ARG A 139 -11.23 -5.29 10.28
CA ARG A 139 -11.95 -4.63 9.19
C ARG A 139 -12.76 -3.49 9.76
N LEU A 140 -12.54 -2.28 9.27
CA LEU A 140 -13.32 -1.09 9.56
C LEU A 140 -14.11 -0.69 8.30
N TRP A 141 -15.33 -0.22 8.52
CA TRP A 141 -16.22 0.34 7.52
C TRP A 141 -16.59 1.76 7.95
N ILE A 142 -16.45 2.69 7.02
CA ILE A 142 -16.66 4.13 7.21
C ILE A 142 -17.88 4.51 6.37
N ARG A 143 -18.88 5.12 7.01
CA ARG A 143 -20.12 5.58 6.38
C ARG A 143 -20.04 7.04 5.94
#